data_AF-A0AA39UER5-F1
#
_entry.id   AF-A0AA39UER5-F1
#
_cell.length_a   1.000
_cell.length_b   1.000
_cell.length_c   1.000
_cell.angle_alpha   90.00
_cell.angle_beta   90.00
_cell.angle_gamma   90.00
#
_symmetry.space_group_name_H-M   'P 1'
#
loop_
_entity.id
_entity.type
_entity.pdbx_description
1 polymer ?
#
loop_
_entity_poly.entity_id
_entity_poly.type
_entity_poly.pdbx_seq_one_letter_code
_entity_poly.pdbx_strand_id
1 'polypeptide(L)'
;QDVILMLRLLNSILQVPQAKPDDLPSVQSSRCIICLLGRLYYHLLNAYLDVSLSLSEQLTHLSAATHIILAIYSRDKGDFIPAQLCYDTQSMIKNVYFSVAKAQWDRPLGKFYIILLGTDGEEKVFGQCRSMKGGDSGNDQLQLTNWLNGAENCVRILEEHPDWGGQSCCLKVQTLQNQGSEISCTMDHLNPCSWQGEVLLQNVTVTI
;
A
#
# COMPACT_ATOMS: atom_id res chain seq x y z
N GLN A 1 14.50 4.78 0.93
CA GLN A 1 13.88 4.74 -0.42
C GLN A 1 12.95 5.95 -0.52
N ASP A 2 12.71 6.50 -1.72
CA ASP A 2 11.83 7.66 -1.89
C ASP A 2 10.47 7.19 -2.41
N VAL A 3 9.55 6.93 -1.47
CA VAL A 3 8.20 6.43 -1.78
C VAL A 3 7.36 7.50 -2.47
N ILE A 4 7.55 8.76 -2.12
CA ILE A 4 6.81 9.90 -2.69
C ILE A 4 7.14 10.05 -4.18
N LEU A 5 8.42 9.94 -4.55
CA LEU A 5 8.83 9.98 -5.94
C LEU A 5 8.21 8.84 -6.75
N MET A 6 8.14 7.63 -6.17
CA MET A 6 7.49 6.48 -6.79
C MET A 6 5.99 6.72 -7.00
N LEU A 7 5.26 7.20 -5.98
CA LEU A 7 3.84 7.52 -6.10
C LEU A 7 3.58 8.59 -7.17
N ARG A 8 4.43 9.61 -7.27
CA ARG A 8 4.36 10.63 -8.32
C ARG A 8 4.55 10.05 -9.71
N LEU A 9 5.51 9.15 -9.88
CA LEU A 9 5.74 8.46 -11.15
C LEU A 9 4.52 7.61 -11.53
N LEU A 10 4.00 6.81 -10.60
CA LEU A 10 2.86 5.94 -10.85
C LEU A 10 1.60 6.75 -11.20
N ASN A 11 1.33 7.84 -10.47
CA ASN A 11 0.23 8.73 -10.81
C ASN A 11 0.43 9.40 -12.19
N SER A 12 1.66 9.78 -12.54
CA SER A 12 1.95 10.31 -13.87
C SER A 12 1.66 9.29 -14.98
N ILE A 13 1.96 8.01 -14.75
CA ILE A 13 1.65 6.91 -15.68
C ILE A 13 0.13 6.75 -15.85
N LEU A 14 -0.66 6.93 -14.79
CA LEU A 14 -2.12 6.87 -14.86
C LEU A 14 -2.73 7.94 -15.77
N GLN A 15 -2.12 9.12 -15.79
CA GLN A 15 -2.61 10.28 -16.55
C GLN A 15 -2.15 10.27 -18.03
N VAL A 16 -1.42 9.23 -18.47
CA VAL A 16 -0.97 9.12 -19.85
C VAL A 16 -2.19 8.94 -20.78
N PRO A 17 -2.40 9.84 -21.75
CA PRO A 17 -3.52 9.73 -22.67
C PRO A 17 -3.34 8.53 -23.60
N GLN A 18 -4.47 7.97 -24.06
CA GLN A 18 -4.43 6.95 -25.11
C GLN A 18 -3.83 7.51 -26.40
N ALA A 19 -3.22 6.62 -27.19
CA ALA A 19 -2.69 7.00 -28.50
C ALA A 19 -3.80 7.50 -29.41
N LYS A 20 -3.49 8.51 -30.22
CA LYS A 20 -4.39 9.00 -31.25
C LYS A 20 -4.39 8.03 -32.44
N PRO A 21 -5.48 7.96 -33.22
CA PRO A 21 -5.53 7.14 -34.42
C PRO A 21 -4.44 7.46 -35.44
N ASP A 22 -4.00 8.74 -35.47
CA ASP A 22 -2.98 9.24 -36.39
C ASP A 22 -1.53 8.97 -35.92
N ASP A 23 -1.34 8.46 -34.70
CA ASP A 23 -0.01 8.19 -34.17
C ASP A 23 0.64 6.99 -34.88
N LEU A 24 1.98 6.98 -34.95
CA LEU A 24 2.74 5.85 -35.51
C LEU A 24 2.43 4.53 -34.79
N PRO A 25 2.40 3.36 -35.48
CA PRO A 25 2.08 2.08 -34.87
C PRO A 25 2.95 1.69 -33.65
N SER A 26 4.23 2.09 -33.66
CA SER A 26 5.15 1.89 -32.54
C SER A 26 4.77 2.73 -31.31
N VAL A 27 4.27 3.95 -31.53
CA VAL A 27 3.76 4.84 -30.49
C VAL A 27 2.46 4.30 -29.93
N GLN A 28 1.55 3.83 -30.79
CA GLN A 28 0.30 3.18 -30.35
C GLN A 28 0.57 1.97 -29.46
N SER A 29 1.50 1.10 -29.87
CA SER A 29 1.88 -0.09 -29.11
C SER A 29 2.48 0.29 -27.75
N SER A 30 3.43 1.23 -27.73
CA SER A 30 4.06 1.71 -26.49
C SER A 30 3.04 2.36 -25.54
N ARG A 31 2.13 3.18 -26.06
CA ARG A 31 1.05 3.80 -25.27
C ARG A 31 0.09 2.76 -24.70
N CYS A 32 -0.28 1.76 -25.47
CA CYS A 32 -1.14 0.67 -25.00
C CYS A 32 -0.52 -0.04 -23.79
N ILE A 33 0.79 -0.34 -23.86
CA ILE A 33 1.54 -0.98 -22.80
C ILE A 33 1.60 -0.09 -21.54
N ILE A 34 1.92 1.19 -21.70
CA ILE A 34 1.99 2.14 -20.58
C ILE A 34 0.60 2.31 -19.93
N CYS A 35 -0.47 2.40 -20.71
CA CYS A 35 -1.83 2.48 -20.18
C CYS A 35 -2.24 1.20 -19.45
N LEU A 36 -1.81 0.02 -19.95
CA LEU A 36 -2.06 -1.25 -19.28
C LEU A 36 -1.34 -1.31 -17.92
N LEU A 37 -0.07 -0.87 -17.89
CA LEU A 37 0.71 -0.74 -16.66
C LEU A 37 0.06 0.26 -15.68
N GLY A 38 -0.43 1.38 -16.20
CA GLY A 38 -1.20 2.35 -15.43
C GLY A 38 -2.43 1.71 -14.79
N ARG A 39 -3.25 0.98 -15.55
CA ARG A 39 -4.43 0.29 -14.99
C ARG A 39 -4.07 -0.72 -13.89
N LEU A 40 -2.96 -1.44 -14.02
CA LEU A 40 -2.49 -2.33 -12.97
C LEU A 40 -2.20 -1.55 -11.67
N TYR A 41 -1.39 -0.50 -11.76
CA TYR A 41 -1.03 0.31 -10.59
C TYR A 41 -2.20 1.11 -10.04
N TYR A 42 -3.17 1.50 -10.87
CA TYR A 42 -4.42 2.11 -10.44
C TYR A 42 -5.13 1.21 -9.42
N HIS A 43 -5.29 -0.07 -9.76
CA HIS A 43 -5.98 -1.01 -8.89
C HIS A 43 -5.18 -1.27 -7.61
N LEU A 44 -3.86 -1.45 -7.70
CA LEU A 44 -3.01 -1.64 -6.53
C LEU A 44 -3.03 -0.41 -5.60
N LEU A 45 -2.79 0.78 -6.14
CA LEU A 45 -2.70 2.00 -5.35
C LEU A 45 -4.03 2.37 -4.71
N ASN A 46 -5.16 2.32 -5.42
CA ASN A 46 -6.45 2.66 -4.81
C ASN A 46 -6.81 1.71 -3.68
N ALA A 47 -6.52 0.41 -3.81
CA ALA A 47 -6.81 -0.54 -2.75
C ALA A 47 -6.17 -0.13 -1.41
N TYR A 48 -4.96 0.40 -1.42
CA TYR A 48 -4.23 0.78 -0.20
C TYR A 48 -4.32 2.26 0.17
N LEU A 49 -4.50 3.16 -0.80
CA LEU A 49 -4.37 4.60 -0.59
C LEU A 49 -5.71 5.35 -0.58
N ASP A 50 -6.76 4.78 -1.16
CA ASP A 50 -8.06 5.44 -1.18
C ASP A 50 -8.85 5.14 0.09
N VAL A 51 -8.76 6.08 1.03
CA VAL A 51 -9.42 6.02 2.34
C VAL A 51 -10.95 6.00 2.27
N SER A 52 -11.54 6.30 1.11
CA SER A 52 -12.99 6.28 0.90
C SER A 52 -13.54 4.88 0.59
N LEU A 53 -12.68 3.93 0.21
CA LEU A 53 -13.11 2.60 -0.18
C LEU A 53 -13.54 1.74 1.01
N SER A 54 -14.61 0.99 0.79
CA SER A 54 -15.00 -0.13 1.63
C SER A 54 -14.04 -1.32 1.48
N LEU A 55 -14.01 -2.23 2.46
CA LEU A 55 -13.17 -3.43 2.38
C LEU A 55 -13.53 -4.30 1.16
N SER A 56 -14.81 -4.37 0.77
CA SER A 56 -15.23 -5.10 -0.42
C SER A 56 -14.69 -4.47 -1.71
N GLU A 57 -14.70 -3.15 -1.81
CA GLU A 57 -14.13 -2.43 -2.96
C GLU A 57 -12.61 -2.61 -3.00
N GLN A 58 -11.92 -2.52 -1.86
CA GLN A 58 -10.48 -2.79 -1.77
C GLN A 58 -10.15 -4.19 -2.32
N LEU A 59 -10.89 -5.22 -1.88
CA LEU A 59 -10.70 -6.58 -2.39
C LEU A 59 -11.00 -6.69 -3.89
N THR A 60 -12.01 -5.98 -4.38
CA THR A 60 -12.33 -5.92 -5.82
C THR A 60 -11.18 -5.32 -6.62
N HIS A 61 -10.58 -4.24 -6.14
CA HIS A 61 -9.37 -3.66 -6.75
C HIS A 61 -8.21 -4.66 -6.75
N LEU A 62 -7.93 -5.33 -5.63
CA LEU A 62 -6.87 -6.35 -5.58
C LEU A 62 -7.16 -7.56 -6.50
N SER A 63 -8.42 -7.95 -6.63
CA SER A 63 -8.84 -8.98 -7.59
C SER A 63 -8.57 -8.53 -9.03
N ALA A 64 -8.96 -7.31 -9.39
CA ALA A 64 -8.69 -6.77 -10.72
C ALA A 64 -7.19 -6.72 -11.03
N ALA A 65 -6.36 -6.27 -10.08
CA ALA A 65 -4.90 -6.28 -10.22
C ALA A 65 -4.35 -7.70 -10.47
N THR A 66 -4.83 -8.69 -9.71
CA THR A 66 -4.46 -10.11 -9.86
C THR A 66 -4.77 -10.61 -11.27
N HIS A 67 -5.97 -10.36 -11.78
CA HIS A 67 -6.38 -10.80 -13.12
C HIS A 67 -5.54 -10.15 -14.21
N ILE A 68 -5.22 -8.85 -14.08
CA ILE A 68 -4.34 -8.15 -15.04
C ILE A 68 -2.94 -8.77 -15.04
N ILE A 69 -2.34 -8.98 -13.85
CA ILE A 69 -1.00 -9.58 -13.72
C ILE A 69 -0.98 -10.98 -14.36
N LEU A 70 -1.96 -11.82 -14.04
CA LEU A 70 -2.05 -13.18 -14.58
C LEU A 70 -2.23 -13.17 -16.10
N ALA A 71 -3.09 -12.29 -16.62
CA ALA A 71 -3.28 -12.15 -18.07
C ALA A 71 -1.99 -11.75 -18.77
N ILE A 72 -1.23 -10.80 -18.21
CA ILE A 72 0.06 -10.38 -18.78
C ILE A 72 1.08 -11.52 -18.69
N TYR A 73 1.24 -12.11 -17.51
CA TYR A 73 2.21 -13.18 -17.27
C TYR A 73 1.92 -14.42 -18.13
N SER A 74 0.65 -14.73 -18.41
CA SER A 74 0.28 -15.86 -19.27
C SER A 74 0.76 -15.72 -20.72
N ARG A 75 0.88 -14.49 -21.22
CA ARG A 75 1.28 -14.19 -22.60
C ARG A 75 2.79 -14.09 -22.75
N ASP A 76 3.43 -13.53 -21.75
CA ASP A 76 4.79 -12.99 -21.86
C ASP A 76 5.79 -13.68 -20.91
N LYS A 77 5.30 -14.44 -19.91
CA LYS A 77 6.06 -15.36 -19.05
C LYS A 77 7.24 -14.78 -18.28
N GLY A 78 7.37 -13.45 -18.19
CA GLY A 78 8.37 -12.80 -17.34
C GLY A 78 9.10 -11.63 -18.00
N ASP A 79 8.93 -11.41 -19.30
CA ASP A 79 9.64 -10.34 -20.03
C ASP A 79 9.11 -8.94 -19.66
N PHE A 80 7.83 -8.83 -19.32
CA PHE A 80 7.11 -7.61 -18.97
C PHE A 80 7.08 -7.36 -17.46
N ILE A 81 6.65 -8.37 -16.69
CA ILE A 81 6.72 -8.36 -15.23
C ILE A 81 7.64 -9.51 -14.82
N PRO A 82 8.78 -9.24 -14.15
CA PRO A 82 9.66 -10.28 -13.66
C PRO A 82 8.90 -11.31 -12.82
N ALA A 83 9.23 -12.60 -13.00
CA ALA A 83 8.55 -13.69 -12.30
C ALA A 83 8.52 -13.50 -10.77
N GLN A 84 9.59 -12.94 -10.21
CA GLN A 84 9.68 -12.60 -8.79
C GLN A 84 8.63 -11.56 -8.39
N LEU A 85 8.53 -10.44 -9.12
CA LEU A 85 7.54 -9.40 -8.84
C LEU A 85 6.11 -9.92 -9.00
N CYS A 86 5.87 -10.78 -10.00
CA CYS A 86 4.58 -11.46 -10.13
C CYS A 86 4.28 -12.31 -8.91
N TYR A 87 5.21 -13.17 -8.47
CA TYR A 87 5.04 -14.02 -7.30
C TYR A 87 4.81 -13.22 -6.03
N ASP A 88 5.60 -12.18 -5.79
CA ASP A 88 5.51 -11.33 -4.59
C ASP A 88 4.17 -10.59 -4.54
N THR A 89 3.73 -10.02 -5.67
CA THR A 89 2.45 -9.31 -5.74
C THR A 89 1.26 -10.25 -5.54
N GLN A 90 1.30 -11.44 -6.16
CA GLN A 90 0.26 -12.46 -5.97
C GLN A 90 0.23 -12.97 -4.53
N SER A 91 1.40 -13.16 -3.91
CA SER A 91 1.52 -13.58 -2.52
C SER A 91 0.98 -12.52 -1.55
N MET A 92 1.29 -11.24 -1.80
CA MET A 92 0.74 -10.11 -1.05
C MET A 92 -0.80 -10.10 -1.14
N ILE A 93 -1.37 -10.15 -2.35
CA ILE A 93 -2.83 -10.14 -2.54
C ILE A 93 -3.48 -11.35 -1.86
N LYS A 94 -2.91 -12.55 -2.07
CA LYS A 94 -3.37 -13.78 -1.43
C LYS A 94 -3.38 -13.65 0.10
N ASN A 95 -2.31 -13.09 0.67
CA ASN A 95 -2.24 -12.88 2.13
C ASN A 95 -3.37 -11.99 2.65
N VAL A 96 -3.75 -10.94 1.90
CA VAL A 96 -4.90 -10.09 2.25
C VAL A 96 -6.18 -10.92 2.32
N TYR A 97 -6.49 -11.71 1.29
CA TYR A 97 -7.68 -12.55 1.25
C TYR A 97 -7.73 -13.58 2.39
N PHE A 98 -6.61 -14.27 2.66
CA PHE A 98 -6.52 -15.21 3.78
C PHE A 98 -6.67 -14.53 5.13
N SER A 99 -6.09 -13.33 5.30
CA SER A 99 -6.17 -12.59 6.57
C SER A 99 -7.59 -12.08 6.82
N VAL A 100 -8.28 -11.59 5.79
CA VAL A 100 -9.69 -11.20 5.87
C VAL A 100 -10.54 -12.41 6.25
N ALA A 101 -10.38 -13.55 5.59
CA ALA A 101 -11.15 -14.75 5.89
C ALA A 101 -10.94 -15.25 7.33
N LYS A 102 -9.69 -15.25 7.82
CA LYS A 102 -9.38 -15.59 9.22
C LYS A 102 -10.07 -14.61 10.17
N ALA A 103 -9.98 -13.31 9.89
CA ALA A 103 -10.61 -12.29 10.72
C ALA A 103 -12.15 -12.40 10.72
N GLN A 104 -12.77 -12.78 9.60
CA GLN A 104 -14.21 -13.06 9.53
C GLN A 104 -14.61 -14.21 10.45
N TRP A 105 -13.79 -15.26 10.51
CA TRP A 105 -14.01 -16.40 11.40
C TRP A 105 -13.86 -16.01 12.88
N ASP A 106 -12.80 -15.27 13.22
CA ASP A 106 -12.48 -14.92 14.62
C ASP A 106 -13.39 -13.82 15.18
N ARG A 107 -13.69 -12.80 14.36
CA ARG A 107 -14.47 -11.62 14.79
C ARG A 107 -15.28 -11.04 13.61
N PRO A 108 -16.43 -11.63 13.25
CA PRO A 108 -17.20 -11.23 12.07
C PRO A 108 -17.74 -9.79 12.12
N LEU A 109 -17.97 -9.25 13.32
CA LEU A 109 -18.42 -7.86 13.53
C LEU A 109 -17.25 -6.86 13.66
N GLY A 110 -16.02 -7.33 13.43
CA GLY A 110 -14.81 -6.51 13.51
C GLY A 110 -14.60 -5.61 12.30
N LYS A 111 -13.70 -4.64 12.47
CA LYS A 111 -13.14 -3.83 11.39
C LYS A 111 -11.80 -4.42 10.97
N PHE A 112 -11.49 -4.39 9.68
CA PHE A 112 -10.23 -4.92 9.15
C PHE A 112 -9.58 -3.93 8.20
N TYR A 113 -8.35 -3.52 8.51
CA TYR A 113 -7.62 -2.50 7.77
C TYR A 113 -6.44 -3.15 7.03
N ILE A 114 -6.53 -3.28 5.70
CA ILE A 114 -5.48 -3.96 4.92
C ILE A 114 -4.13 -3.22 4.97
N ILE A 115 -4.14 -1.92 5.24
CA ILE A 115 -2.92 -1.09 5.41
C ILE A 115 -2.04 -1.57 6.57
N LEU A 116 -2.63 -2.27 7.55
CA LEU A 116 -1.89 -2.83 8.69
C LEU A 116 -1.17 -4.14 8.36
N LEU A 117 -1.36 -4.69 7.16
CA LEU A 117 -0.65 -5.89 6.70
C LEU A 117 0.75 -5.58 6.13
N GLY A 118 1.10 -4.29 6.01
CA GLY A 118 2.43 -3.82 5.63
C GLY A 118 3.42 -3.78 6.79
N THR A 119 4.62 -3.27 6.51
CA THR A 119 5.74 -3.20 7.47
C THR A 119 5.93 -1.83 8.11
N ASP A 120 5.08 -0.85 7.82
CA ASP A 120 5.23 0.55 8.29
C ASP A 120 5.35 0.65 9.82
N GLY A 121 4.60 -0.19 10.54
CA GLY A 121 4.70 -0.27 12.01
C GLY A 121 6.09 -0.73 12.47
N GLU A 122 6.66 -1.72 11.79
CA GLU A 122 8.01 -2.20 12.07
C GLU A 122 9.06 -1.15 11.73
N GLU A 123 8.91 -0.45 10.60
CA GLU A 123 9.81 0.63 10.19
C GLU A 123 9.83 1.79 11.18
N LYS A 124 8.67 2.16 11.75
CA LYS A 124 8.56 3.16 12.82
C LYS A 124 9.38 2.75 14.04
N VAL A 125 9.27 1.50 14.47
CA VAL A 125 10.05 0.95 15.60
C VAL A 125 11.54 0.95 15.26
N PHE A 126 11.94 0.49 14.07
CA PHE A 126 13.34 0.53 13.65
C PHE A 126 13.91 1.96 13.56
N GLY A 127 13.13 2.92 13.08
CA GLY A 127 13.49 4.34 13.04
C GLY A 127 13.73 4.91 14.43
N GLN A 128 12.88 4.55 15.41
CA GLN A 128 13.06 4.93 16.80
C GLN A 128 14.30 4.28 17.42
N CYS A 129 14.52 2.98 17.21
CA CYS A 129 15.72 2.29 17.70
C CYS A 129 17.02 2.94 17.18
N ARG A 130 17.05 3.35 15.90
CA ARG A 130 18.20 4.08 15.32
C ARG A 130 18.38 5.47 15.92
N SER A 131 17.27 6.17 16.18
CA SER A 131 17.28 7.52 16.77
C SER A 131 17.73 7.51 18.23
N MET A 132 17.36 6.47 19.00
CA MET A 132 17.76 6.31 20.39
C MET A 132 19.27 6.12 20.58
N LYS A 133 19.95 5.54 19.58
CA LYS A 133 21.38 5.20 19.69
C LYS A 133 22.32 6.37 19.38
N GLY A 134 21.95 7.25 18.45
CA GLY A 134 22.81 8.36 18.02
C GLY A 134 24.11 7.91 17.32
N GLY A 135 24.15 8.01 16.00
CA GLY A 135 25.38 7.92 15.17
C GLY A 135 26.10 6.56 15.07
N ASP A 136 25.96 5.66 16.03
CA ASP A 136 26.71 4.41 16.06
C ASP A 136 25.90 3.23 15.49
N SER A 137 26.41 2.53 14.46
CA SER A 137 25.62 1.63 13.60
C SER A 137 25.81 0.13 13.85
N GLY A 138 26.72 -0.27 14.74
CA GLY A 138 26.92 -1.68 15.13
C GLY A 138 26.17 -2.03 16.40
N ASN A 139 25.06 -2.77 16.31
CA ASN A 139 24.35 -3.27 17.50
C ASN A 139 24.58 -4.77 17.62
N ASP A 140 25.00 -5.21 18.81
CA ASP A 140 24.89 -6.63 19.15
C ASP A 140 23.42 -7.00 19.38
N GLN A 141 23.07 -8.27 19.16
CA GLN A 141 21.67 -8.75 19.20
C GLN A 141 21.00 -8.47 20.55
N LEU A 142 21.75 -8.57 21.66
CA LEU A 142 21.23 -8.28 22.99
C LEU A 142 20.87 -6.79 23.15
N GLN A 143 21.71 -5.90 22.63
CA GLN A 143 21.46 -4.45 22.69
C GLN A 143 20.26 -4.08 21.84
N LEU A 144 20.15 -4.65 20.63
CA LEU A 144 18.97 -4.46 19.77
C LEU A 144 17.69 -4.91 20.48
N THR A 145 17.70 -6.06 21.16
CA THR A 145 16.53 -6.59 21.89
C THR A 145 16.07 -5.63 23.00
N ASN A 146 17.01 -5.11 23.79
CA ASN A 146 16.68 -4.17 24.86
C ASN A 146 16.12 -2.85 24.33
N TRP A 147 16.66 -2.36 23.21
CA TRP A 147 16.16 -1.13 22.58
C TRP A 147 14.84 -1.31 21.85
N LEU A 148 14.59 -2.49 21.25
CA LEU A 148 13.29 -2.79 20.65
C LEU A 148 12.18 -2.74 21.71
N ASN A 149 12.42 -3.32 22.89
CA ASN A 149 11.46 -3.23 24.00
C ASN A 149 11.26 -1.77 24.47
N GLY A 150 12.34 -0.99 24.56
CA GLY A 150 12.25 0.44 24.87
C GLY A 150 11.45 1.23 23.83
N ALA A 151 11.74 1.03 22.54
CA ALA A 151 11.06 1.68 21.42
C ALA A 151 9.59 1.28 21.33
N GLU A 152 9.26 0.00 21.48
CA GLU A 152 7.87 -0.48 21.51
C GLU A 152 7.06 0.23 22.60
N ASN A 153 7.61 0.33 23.82
CA ASN A 153 6.95 1.05 24.90
C ASN A 153 6.79 2.55 24.59
N CYS A 154 7.80 3.18 23.98
CA CYS A 154 7.70 4.58 23.54
C CYS A 154 6.64 4.77 22.45
N VAL A 155 6.59 3.90 21.43
CA VAL A 155 5.54 3.93 20.39
C VAL A 155 4.16 3.81 21.03
N ARG A 156 3.97 2.82 21.92
CA ARG A 156 2.68 2.59 22.60
C ARG A 156 2.25 3.81 23.42
N ILE A 157 3.14 4.36 24.24
CA ILE A 157 2.84 5.55 25.08
C ILE A 157 2.47 6.75 24.19
N LEU A 158 3.19 6.98 23.09
CA LEU A 158 2.90 8.09 22.17
C LEU A 158 1.60 7.88 21.37
N GLU A 159 1.17 6.63 21.18
CA GLU A 159 -0.12 6.30 20.58
C GLU A 159 -1.29 6.46 21.57
N GLU A 160 -1.07 6.16 22.85
CA GLU A 160 -2.03 6.41 23.94
C GLU A 160 -2.16 7.90 24.28
N HIS A 161 -1.07 8.66 24.13
CA HIS A 161 -0.98 10.11 24.38
C HIS A 161 -0.58 10.90 23.11
N PRO A 162 -1.50 11.03 22.13
CA PRO A 162 -1.22 11.70 20.86
C PRO A 162 -0.96 13.20 20.99
N ASP A 163 -1.16 13.78 22.17
CA ASP A 163 -0.81 15.14 22.57
C ASP A 163 0.68 15.31 22.93
N TRP A 164 1.37 14.22 23.29
CA TRP A 164 2.79 14.24 23.69
C TRP A 164 3.74 14.04 22.50
N GLY A 165 3.23 13.39 21.46
CA GLY A 165 3.94 13.30 20.19
C GLY A 165 3.84 14.64 19.46
N GLY A 166 4.98 15.25 19.13
CA GLY A 166 5.04 16.25 18.07
C GLY A 166 4.56 15.56 16.79
N GLN A 167 3.28 15.70 16.45
CA GLN A 167 2.70 15.03 15.30
C GLN A 167 3.49 15.44 14.06
N SER A 168 3.94 14.47 13.27
CA SER A 168 3.99 14.69 11.83
C SER A 168 2.55 15.03 11.43
N CYS A 169 2.28 16.31 11.22
CA CYS A 169 0.93 16.86 11.09
C CYS A 169 0.07 16.00 10.17
N CYS A 170 -1.02 15.48 10.72
CA CYS A 170 -2.10 14.85 9.99
C CYS A 170 -2.66 15.87 8.98
N LEU A 171 -2.20 15.83 7.73
CA LEU A 171 -2.75 16.65 6.65
C LEU A 171 -3.84 15.85 5.95
N LYS A 172 -4.97 16.49 5.66
CA LYS A 172 -6.16 15.87 5.05
C LYS A 172 -5.76 15.00 3.83
N VAL A 173 -5.89 13.69 3.96
CA VAL A 173 -5.69 12.74 2.86
C VAL A 173 -6.87 12.91 1.91
N GLN A 174 -6.61 13.30 0.66
CA GLN A 174 -7.60 13.31 -0.40
C GLN A 174 -7.27 12.18 -1.38
N THR A 175 -8.31 11.61 -1.99
CA THR A 175 -8.21 10.55 -3.00
C THR A 175 -7.21 10.92 -4.10
N LEU A 176 -6.44 9.93 -4.58
CA LEU A 176 -5.43 10.06 -5.65
C LEU A 176 -5.93 10.79 -6.90
N GLN A 177 -7.24 10.74 -7.18
CA GLN A 177 -7.86 11.39 -8.34
C GLN A 177 -8.12 12.88 -8.15
N ASN A 178 -8.24 13.37 -6.92
CA ASN A 178 -8.53 14.77 -6.60
C ASN A 178 -7.27 15.62 -6.36
N GLN A 179 -6.12 14.97 -6.18
CA GLN A 179 -4.82 15.63 -6.07
C GLN A 179 -4.14 15.56 -7.43
N GLY A 180 -3.95 16.70 -8.09
CA GLY A 180 -3.11 16.80 -9.29
C GLY A 180 -1.63 16.49 -8.98
N SER A 181 -0.73 17.37 -9.39
CA SER A 181 0.73 17.25 -9.16
C SER A 181 1.17 17.30 -7.68
N GLU A 182 0.27 17.53 -6.74
CA GLU A 182 0.56 17.58 -5.29
C GLU A 182 0.20 16.26 -4.61
N ILE A 183 0.91 15.18 -4.95
CA ILE A 183 0.97 14.02 -4.04
C ILE A 183 1.77 14.45 -2.82
N SER A 184 1.02 14.70 -1.75
CA SER A 184 1.51 15.10 -0.42
C SER A 184 2.17 13.92 0.29
N CYS A 185 3.15 14.21 1.16
CA CYS A 185 3.77 13.24 2.08
C CYS A 185 2.75 12.46 2.94
N THR A 186 1.48 12.88 2.98
CA THR A 186 0.45 12.22 3.79
C THR A 186 -0.05 10.88 3.27
N MET A 187 0.16 10.57 1.99
CA MET A 187 -0.28 9.27 1.45
C MET A 187 0.59 8.10 1.94
N ASP A 188 1.81 8.39 2.43
CA ASP A 188 2.78 7.37 2.86
C ASP A 188 2.58 6.91 4.31
N HIS A 189 1.70 7.56 5.07
CA HIS A 189 1.48 7.29 6.50
C HIS A 189 -0.01 7.21 6.84
N LEU A 190 -0.74 6.38 6.12
CA LEU A 190 -2.16 6.14 6.39
C LEU A 190 -2.33 5.35 7.68
N ASN A 191 -3.37 5.69 8.44
CA ASN A 191 -3.70 5.01 9.68
C ASN A 191 -5.19 4.63 9.71
N PRO A 192 -5.60 3.69 10.58
CA PRO A 192 -7.01 3.32 10.70
C PRO A 192 -7.96 4.49 11.01
N CYS A 193 -7.47 5.56 11.64
CA CYS A 193 -8.25 6.74 12.00
C CYS A 193 -8.55 7.65 10.80
N SER A 194 -7.72 7.64 9.75
CA SER A 194 -7.95 8.41 8.53
C SER A 194 -8.89 7.71 7.54
N TRP A 195 -9.21 6.44 7.77
CA TRP A 195 -10.09 5.65 6.91
C TRP A 195 -11.56 6.04 7.08
N GLN A 196 -12.22 6.41 5.98
CA GLN A 196 -13.61 6.87 5.96
C GLN A 196 -14.57 5.79 5.43
N GLY A 197 -14.09 4.92 4.53
CA GLY A 197 -14.85 3.83 3.97
C GLY A 197 -15.21 2.75 4.99
N GLU A 198 -16.25 1.98 4.69
CA GLU A 198 -16.72 0.92 5.57
C GLU A 198 -15.84 -0.33 5.46
N VAL A 199 -15.08 -0.62 6.52
CA VAL A 199 -14.17 -1.77 6.57
C VAL A 199 -14.67 -2.90 7.47
N LEU A 200 -15.99 -3.08 7.55
CA LEU A 200 -16.62 -4.12 8.35
C LEU A 200 -16.51 -5.48 7.66
N LEU A 201 -16.07 -6.48 8.43
CA LEU A 201 -15.89 -7.86 7.96
C LEU A 201 -17.20 -8.54 7.54
N GLN A 202 -18.32 -8.17 8.15
CA GLN A 202 -19.64 -8.73 7.84
C GLN A 202 -20.11 -8.44 6.41
N ASN A 203 -19.70 -7.31 5.83
CA ASN A 203 -20.18 -6.86 4.52
C ASN A 203 -19.34 -7.41 3.36
N VAL A 204 -18.37 -8.26 3.67
CA VAL A 204 -17.47 -8.87 2.69
C VAL A 204 -17.84 -10.32 2.48
N THR A 205 -17.95 -10.74 1.23
CA THR A 205 -18.09 -12.16 0.89
C THR A 205 -16.79 -12.66 0.31
N VAL A 206 -16.02 -13.42 1.09
CA VAL A 206 -14.85 -14.15 0.59
C VAL A 206 -15.26 -15.59 0.34
N THR A 207 -15.43 -15.95 -0.94
CA THR A 207 -15.60 -17.36 -1.34
C THR A 207 -14.21 -17.95 -1.55
N ILE A 208 -13.81 -18.89 -0.68
CA ILE A 208 -12.53 -19.62 -0.77
C ILE A 208 -12.77 -20.98 -1.41
#